data_AF-A0A662VAY9-F1
#
_entry.id   AF-A0A662VAY9-F1
#
_cell.length_a   1.000
_cell.length_b   1.000
_cell.length_c   1.000
_cell.angle_alpha   90.00
_cell.angle_beta   90.00
_cell.angle_gamma   90.00
#
_symmetry.space_group_name_H-M   'P 1'
#
loop_
_entity.id
_entity.type
_entity.pdbx_description
1 polymer ?
#
loop_
_entity_poly.entity_id
_entity_poly.type
_entity_poly.pdbx_seq_one_letter_code
_entity_poly.pdbx_strand_id
1 'polypeptide(L)' 'MVVRVRLRVKALSTNKSIELVVLANGGAESPKPCIVVDTKIAKELGLWPLTNAEIYFERKHQ' A
#
# COMPACT_ATOMS: atom_id res chain seq x y z
N MET A 1 12.25 8.72 14.65
CA MET A 1 11.14 9.68 14.49
C MET A 1 9.99 8.99 13.77
N VAL A 2 8.76 9.15 14.25
CA VAL A 2 7.52 8.63 13.61
C VAL A 2 6.70 9.84 13.17
N VAL A 3 6.21 9.84 11.94
CA VAL A 3 5.34 10.90 11.42
C VAL A 3 3.97 10.33 11.11
N ARG A 4 2.92 10.94 11.67
CA ARG A 4 1.52 10.59 11.32
C ARG A 4 1.13 11.35 10.07
N VAL A 5 0.84 10.62 8.99
CA VAL A 5 0.52 11.19 7.68
C VAL A 5 -0.90 10.83 7.30
N ARG A 6 -1.67 11.80 6.81
CA ARG A 6 -2.94 11.56 6.12
C ARG A 6 -2.66 11.49 4.62
N LEU A 7 -2.99 10.36 4.00
CA LEU A 7 -2.78 10.10 2.58
C LEU A 7 -4.14 9.98 1.89
N ARG A 8 -4.29 10.64 0.75
CA ARG A 8 -5.39 10.36 -0.18
C ARG A 8 -4.86 9.47 -1.29
N VAL A 9 -5.32 8.22 -1.33
CA VAL A 9 -4.93 7.25 -2.36
C VAL A 9 -6.03 7.17 -3.39
N LYS A 10 -5.67 7.31 -4.68
CA LYS A 10 -6.60 7.17 -5.80
C LYS A 10 -6.15 6.04 -6.71
N ALA A 11 -6.99 5.03 -6.86
CA ALA A 11 -6.78 3.97 -7.83
C ALA A 11 -7.15 4.50 -9.23
N LEU A 12 -6.17 4.58 -10.12
CA LEU A 12 -6.37 5.15 -11.46
C LEU A 12 -7.29 4.28 -12.34
N SER A 13 -7.18 2.95 -12.22
CA SER A 13 -7.98 1.99 -13.00
C SER A 13 -9.48 2.03 -12.67
N THR A 14 -9.84 2.36 -11.43
CA THR A 14 -11.24 2.35 -10.96
C THR A 14 -11.76 3.75 -10.66
N ASN A 15 -10.90 4.77 -10.71
CA ASN A 15 -11.15 6.15 -10.30
C ASN A 15 -11.61 6.32 -8.84
N LYS A 16 -11.58 5.24 -8.03
CA LYS A 16 -11.95 5.26 -6.62
C LYS A 16 -10.84 5.86 -5.78
N SER A 17 -11.20 6.52 -4.69
CA SER A 17 -10.24 7.08 -3.74
C SER A 17 -10.61 6.79 -2.30
N ILE A 18 -9.60 6.66 -1.45
CA ILE A 18 -9.74 6.48 -0.01
C ILE A 18 -8.77 7.42 0.73
N GLU A 19 -9.18 7.90 1.90
CA GLU A 19 -8.27 8.55 2.84
C GLU A 19 -7.74 7.54 3.85
N LEU A 20 -6.43 7.48 4.01
CA LEU A 20 -5.74 6.63 4.97
C LEU A 20 -4.96 7.50 5.95
N VAL A 21 -4.91 7.05 7.20
CA VAL A 21 -4.00 7.61 8.20
C VAL A 21 -2.96 6.56 8.52
N VAL A 22 -1.69 6.87 8.26
CA VAL A 22 -0.58 5.93 8.41
C VAL A 22 0.51 6.52 9.29
N LEU A 23 1.34 5.65 9.87
CA LEU A 23 2.56 6.04 10.56
C LEU A 23 3.74 5.78 9.62
N ALA A 24 4.38 6.85 9.16
CA ALA A 24 5.62 6.77 8.41
C ALA A 24 6.79 6.65 9.41
N ASN A 25 7.53 5.54 9.34
CA ASN A 25 8.74 5.29 10.11
C ASN A 25 9.76 4.51 9.26
N GLY A 26 11.04 4.59 9.62
CA GLY A 26 12.11 3.83 8.94
C GLY A 26 12.18 2.35 9.30
N GLY A 27 11.15 1.78 9.93
CA GLY A 27 11.07 0.36 10.28
C GLY A 27 10.53 -0.52 9.15
N ALA A 28 10.06 0.08 8.05
CA ALA A 28 9.63 -0.62 6.84
C ALA A 28 10.10 0.16 5.62
N GLU A 29 11.01 -0.43 4.86
CA GLU A 29 11.56 0.12 3.63
C GLU A 29 11.28 -0.82 2.46
N SER A 30 11.13 -0.25 1.26
CA SER A 30 10.94 -1.02 0.03
C SER A 30 11.86 -0.48 -1.07
N PRO A 31 12.36 -1.34 -1.98
CA PRO A 31 13.24 -0.91 -3.08
C PRO A 31 12.63 0.14 -4.02
N LYS A 32 11.30 0.22 -4.06
CA LYS A 32 10.53 1.21 -4.82
C LYS A 32 9.40 1.78 -3.96
N PRO A 33 8.94 3.02 -4.19
CA PRO A 33 7.78 3.55 -3.47
C PRO A 33 6.56 2.64 -3.62
N CYS A 34 6.02 2.16 -2.51
CA CYS A 34 4.82 1.33 -2.50
C CYS A 34 3.90 1.70 -1.34
N ILE A 35 2.61 1.37 -1.49
CA ILE A 35 1.62 1.46 -0.43
C ILE A 35 1.11 0.04 -0.20
N VAL A 36 1.39 -0.51 0.98
CA VAL A 36 0.87 -1.81 1.38
C VAL A 36 -0.47 -1.59 2.05
N VAL A 37 -1.51 -2.26 1.55
CA VAL A 37 -2.86 -2.20 2.09
C VAL A 37 -3.40 -3.60 2.30
N ASP A 38 -4.31 -3.76 3.26
CA ASP A 38 -5.02 -5.02 3.44
C ASP A 38 -6.05 -5.28 2.33
N THR A 39 -6.57 -6.51 2.30
CA THR A 39 -7.57 -6.91 1.30
C THR A 39 -8.87 -6.11 1.39
N LYS A 40 -9.24 -5.58 2.55
CA LYS A 40 -10.46 -4.77 2.72
C LYS A 40 -10.30 -3.44 1.98
N ILE A 41 -9.20 -2.73 2.21
CA ILE A 41 -8.89 -1.48 1.50
C ILE A 41 -8.74 -1.74 0.00
N ALA A 42 -8.08 -2.84 -0.40
CA ALA A 42 -7.95 -3.22 -1.80
C ALA A 42 -9.33 -3.44 -2.47
N LYS A 43 -10.29 -4.07 -1.78
CA LYS A 43 -11.68 -4.23 -2.26
C LYS A 43 -12.40 -2.89 -2.39
N GLU A 44 -12.27 -1.99 -1.41
CA GLU A 44 -12.87 -0.65 -1.46
C GLU A 44 -12.35 0.14 -2.67
N LEU A 45 -11.06 0.04 -2.96
CA LEU A 45 -10.43 0.62 -4.15
C LEU A 45 -10.75 -0.12 -5.46
N GLY A 46 -11.40 -1.28 -5.41
CA GLY A 46 -11.68 -2.12 -6.59
C GLY A 46 -10.43 -2.73 -7.22
N LEU A 47 -9.35 -2.90 -6.44
CA LEU A 47 -8.09 -3.53 -6.85
C LEU A 47 -8.04 -5.04 -6.50
N TRP A 48 -9.10 -5.56 -5.87
CA TRP A 48 -9.25 -6.97 -5.53
C TRP A 48 -10.51 -7.55 -6.19
N PRO A 49 -10.47 -8.76 -6.79
CA PRO A 49 -9.33 -9.66 -6.90
C PRO A 49 -8.23 -9.10 -7.81
N LEU A 50 -6.98 -9.52 -7.57
CA LEU A 50 -5.83 -9.08 -8.34
C LEU A 50 -5.95 -9.55 -9.80
N THR A 51 -5.92 -8.62 -10.74
CA THR A 51 -5.85 -8.93 -12.18
C THR A 51 -4.41 -9.04 -12.67
N ASN A 52 -3.48 -8.32 -12.04
CA ASN A 52 -2.04 -8.40 -12.25
C ASN A 52 -1.34 -8.34 -10.89
N ALA A 53 -0.39 -9.24 -10.66
CA ALA A 53 0.38 -9.29 -9.42
C ALA A 53 1.86 -9.58 -9.73
N GLU A 54 2.74 -8.74 -9.18
CA GLU A 54 4.17 -9.04 -9.10
C GLU A 54 4.45 -9.69 -7.74
N ILE A 55 5.13 -10.84 -7.73
CA ILE A 55 5.51 -11.52 -6.50
C ILE A 55 6.86 -10.97 -6.04
N TYR A 56 6.90 -10.44 -4.83
CA TYR A 56 8.13 -10.01 -4.17
C TYR A 56 8.52 -11.01 -3.09
N PHE A 57 9.73 -11.56 -3.19
CA PHE A 57 10.31 -12.42 -2.16
C PHE A 57 11.22 -11.58 -1.27
N GLU A 58 10.81 -11.38 -0.01
CA GLU A 58 11.69 -10.78 0.98
C GLU A 58 12.68 -11.84 1.47
N ARG A 59 13.97 -11.69 1.16
CA ARG A 59 15.00 -12.53 1.76
C ARG A 59 15.25 -12.02 3.16
N LYS A 60 14.78 -12.77 4.17
CA LYS A 60 15.21 -12.54 5.56
C LYS A 60 16.74 -12.67 5.61
N HIS A 61 17.43 -11.55 5.79
CA HIS A 61 18.84 -11.58 6.17
C HIS A 61 18.92 -12.18 7.58
N GLN A 62 19.65 -13.29 7.67
CA GLN A 62 20.07 -13.94 8.91
C GLN A 62 21.13 -13.09 9.61
#